data_AF-A0A975ZKH4-F1
#
_entry.id   AF-A0A975ZKH4-F1
#
_cell.length_a   1.000
_cell.length_b   1.000
_cell.length_c   1.000
_cell.angle_alpha   90.00
_cell.angle_beta   90.00
_cell.angle_gamma   90.00
#
_symmetry.space_group_name_H-M   'P 1'
#
loop_
_entity.id
_entity.type
_entity.pdbx_description
1 polymer ?
#
loop_
_entity_poly.entity_id
_entity_poly.type
_entity_poly.pdbx_seq_one_letter_code
_entity_poly.pdbx_strand_id
1 'polypeptide(L)' 'MRGMKKPLRQVLREFPAARARLLPGGHWLIETPRGAVIVSATASDWRALRNIRAELRRRFGR' A
#
# COMPACT_ATOMS: atom_id res chain seq x y z
N MET A 1 -17.70 -10.73 -6.74
CA MET A 1 -17.29 -9.35 -6.42
C MET A 1 -16.04 -8.96 -7.24
N ARG A 2 -16.22 -8.38 -8.43
CA ARG A 2 -15.15 -7.76 -9.22
C ARG A 2 -15.13 -6.27 -8.87
N GLY A 3 -14.08 -5.74 -8.21
CA GLY A 3 -14.04 -4.28 -7.99
C GLY A 3 -12.91 -3.71 -7.13
N MET A 4 -12.24 -4.50 -6.29
CA MET A 4 -11.35 -3.95 -5.26
C MET A 4 -9.87 -3.79 -5.67
N LYS A 5 -9.55 -3.84 -6.98
CA LYS A 5 -8.18 -3.61 -7.46
C LYS A 5 -7.78 -2.12 -7.46
N LYS A 6 -8.73 -1.19 -7.29
CA LYS A 6 -8.53 0.26 -7.49
C LYS A 6 -7.88 1.02 -6.32
N PRO A 7 -8.19 0.79 -5.03
CA PRO A 7 -7.76 1.72 -4.00
C PRO A 7 -6.27 1.69 -3.68
N LEU A 8 -5.65 0.52 -3.51
CA LEU A 8 -4.20 0.44 -3.28
C LEU A 8 -3.41 0.90 -4.51
N ARG A 9 -3.84 0.50 -5.72
CA ARG A 9 -3.22 0.97 -6.97
C ARG A 9 -3.27 2.48 -7.12
N GLN A 10 -4.35 3.13 -6.70
CA GLN A 10 -4.48 4.58 -6.74
C GLN A 10 -3.52 5.25 -5.75
N VAL A 11 -3.39 4.72 -4.53
CA VAL A 11 -2.38 5.20 -3.56
C VAL A 11 -0.98 5.06 -4.13
N LEU A 12 -0.63 3.91 -4.73
CA LEU A 12 0.71 3.68 -5.31
C LEU A 12 1.01 4.61 -6.50
N ARG A 13 -0.01 5.08 -7.24
CA ARG A 13 0.20 6.08 -8.30
C ARG A 13 0.67 7.44 -7.76
N GLU A 14 0.35 7.78 -6.51
CA GLU A 14 0.87 8.99 -5.85
C GLU A 14 2.36 8.86 -5.47
N PHE A 15 2.88 7.63 -5.40
CA PHE A 15 4.24 7.32 -4.98
C PHE A 15 4.91 6.41 -6.00
N PRO A 16 5.41 6.94 -7.14
CA PRO A 16 5.92 6.13 -8.25
C PRO A 16 7.11 5.24 -7.88
N ALA A 17 7.84 5.58 -6.82
CA ALA A 17 8.94 4.78 -6.28
C ALA A 17 8.49 3.69 -5.28
N ALA A 18 7.19 3.56 -5.00
CA ALA A 18 6.63 2.49 -4.20
C ALA A 18 6.14 1.33 -5.09
N ARG A 19 6.47 0.09 -4.72
CA ARG A 19 5.99 -1.13 -5.38
C ARG A 19 5.24 -1.99 -4.38
N ALA A 20 4.15 -2.63 -4.80
CA ALA A 20 3.39 -3.52 -3.91
C ALA A 20 3.29 -4.93 -4.48
N ARG A 21 3.44 -5.92 -3.60
CA ARG A 21 3.33 -7.35 -3.89
C ARG A 21 2.39 -8.00 -2.88
N LEU A 22 1.50 -8.87 -3.35
CA LEU A 22 0.66 -9.69 -2.48
C LEU A 22 1.48 -10.85 -1.90
N LEU A 23 1.41 -11.05 -0.59
CA LEU A 23 2.00 -12.16 0.13
C LEU A 23 0.96 -13.27 0.42
N PRO A 24 1.40 -14.51 0.65
CA PRO A 24 0.54 -15.55 1.21
C PRO A 24 -0.13 -15.06 2.51
N GLY A 25 -1.40 -15.42 2.72
CA GLY A 25 -2.17 -14.98 3.90
C GLY A 25 -2.89 -13.63 3.74
N GLY A 26 -2.86 -13.01 2.55
CA GLY A 26 -3.63 -11.78 2.28
C GLY A 26 -2.96 -10.49 2.75
N HIS A 27 -1.67 -10.54 3.05
CA HIS A 27 -0.85 -9.37 3.36
C HIS A 27 -0.28 -8.75 2.09
N TRP A 28 0.01 -7.46 2.13
CA TRP A 28 0.70 -6.74 1.07
C TRP A 28 2.08 -6.29 1.55
N LEU A 29 3.11 -6.62 0.78
CA LEU A 29 4.44 -6.05 0.92
C LEU A 29 4.53 -4.80 0.05
N ILE A 30 4.84 -3.66 0.63
CA ILE A 30 5.07 -2.39 -0.06
C ILE A 30 6.55 -2.03 0.06
N GLU A 31 7.28 -2.14 -1.04
CA GLU A 31 8.68 -1.78 -1.17
C GLU A 31 8.79 -0.28 -1.43
N THR A 32 9.66 0.40 -0.69
CA THR A 32 9.99 1.82 -0.85
C THR A 32 11.50 2.02 -0.81
N PRO A 33 12.05 3.15 -1.30
CA PRO A 33 13.49 3.44 -1.21
C PRO A 33 14.04 3.48 0.22
N ARG A 34 13.18 3.70 1.23
CA ARG A 34 13.55 3.69 2.65
C ARG A 34 13.35 2.33 3.34
N GLY A 35 13.04 1.28 2.56
CA GLY A 35 12.79 -0.08 3.06
C GLY A 35 11.36 -0.56 2.82
N ALA A 36 11.12 -1.86 3.00
CA ALA A 36 9.82 -2.47 2.78
C ALA A 36 8.90 -2.39 4.01
N VAL A 37 7.58 -2.42 3.77
CA VAL A 37 6.52 -2.40 4.79
C VAL A 37 5.54 -3.53 4.50
N ILE A 38 5.20 -4.33 5.49
CA ILE A 38 4.13 -5.32 5.38
C ILE A 38 2.85 -4.72 5.97
N VAL A 39 1.76 -4.80 5.22
CA VAL A 39 0.45 -4.31 5.63
C VAL A 39 -0.60 -5.39 5.43
N SER A 40 -1.29 -5.71 6.52
CA SER A 40 -2.50 -6.52 6.49
C SER A 40 -3.62 -5.68 5.91
N ALA A 41 -3.80 -5.75 4.60
CA ALA A 41 -4.86 -5.04 3.91
C ALA A 41 -5.74 -6.06 3.18
N THR A 42 -6.74 -6.58 3.88
CA THR A 42 -7.94 -7.04 3.19
C THR A 42 -8.52 -5.84 2.46
N ALA A 43 -8.89 -6.02 1.20
CA ALA A 43 -9.14 -4.91 0.31
C ALA A 43 -10.35 -4.02 0.70
N SER A 44 -11.11 -4.40 1.75
CA SER A 44 -12.25 -3.67 2.32
C SER A 44 -11.86 -2.67 3.39
N ASP A 45 -10.60 -2.65 3.83
CA ASP A 45 -10.20 -1.85 4.99
C ASP A 45 -9.66 -0.47 4.60
N TRP A 46 -10.57 0.52 4.55
CA TRP A 46 -10.21 1.91 4.31
C TRP A 46 -9.21 2.47 5.34
N ARG A 47 -9.23 1.97 6.58
CA ARG A 47 -8.25 2.37 7.60
C ARG A 47 -6.84 1.90 7.23
N ALA A 48 -6.71 0.68 6.71
CA ALA A 48 -5.43 0.16 6.24
C ALA A 48 -4.84 1.02 5.10
N LEU A 49 -5.67 1.41 4.13
CA LEU A 49 -5.26 2.28 3.02
C LEU A 49 -4.81 3.66 3.50
N ARG A 50 -5.51 4.24 4.48
CA ARG A 50 -5.16 5.53 5.06
C ARG A 50 -3.81 5.46 5.80
N ASN A 51 -3.57 4.39 6.54
CA ASN A 51 -2.29 4.14 7.22
C ASN A 51 -1.14 3.94 6.21
N ILE A 52 -1.38 3.16 5.15
CA ILE A 52 -0.42 2.99 4.04
C ILE A 52 -0.06 4.35 3.43
N ARG A 53 -1.06 5.17 3.08
CA ARG A 53 -0.83 6.49 2.50
C ARG A 53 -0.06 7.42 3.45
N ALA A 54 -0.37 7.39 4.74
CA ALA A 54 0.35 8.19 5.73
C ALA A 54 1.82 7.75 5.88
N GLU A 55 2.07 6.44 5.93
CA GLU A 55 3.42 5.90 6.01
C GLU A 55 4.24 6.21 4.75
N LEU A 56 3.64 6.05 3.56
CA LEU A 56 4.26 6.46 2.30
C LEU A 56 4.55 7.97 2.30
N ARG A 57 3.63 8.82 2.77
CA ARG A 57 3.91 10.26 2.93
C ARG A 57 5.06 10.54 3.89
N ARG A 58 5.21 9.82 5.00
CA ARG A 58 6.40 9.99 5.87
C ARG A 58 7.69 9.56 5.18
N ARG A 59 7.64 8.49 4.38
CA ARG A 59 8.81 7.90 3.71
C ARG A 59 9.21 8.60 2.41
N PHE A 60 8.28 9.28 1.75
CA PHE A 60 8.53 10.05 0.54
C PHE A 60 8.50 11.57 0.78
N GLY A 61 7.94 11.99 1.92
CA GLY A 61 8.07 13.34 2.43
C GLY A 61 9.53 13.62 2.78
N ARG A 62 10.02 14.70 2.18
CA ARG A 62 11.15 15.49 2.64
C ARG A 62 10.56 16.80 3.12
#